data_AF-A0A2S9GPF5-F1
#
_entry.id   AF-A0A2S9GPF5-F1
#
_cell.length_a   1.000
_cell.length_b   1.000
_cell.length_c   1.000
_cell.angle_alpha   90.00
_cell.angle_beta   90.00
_cell.angle_gamma   90.00
#
_symmetry.space_group_name_H-M   'P 1'
#
loop_
_entity.id
_entity.type
_entity.pdbx_description
1 polymer ?
#
loop_
_entity_poly.entity_id
_entity_poly.type
_entity_poly.pdbx_seq_one_letter_code
_entity_poly.pdbx_strand_id
1 'polypeptide(L)' 'VGKHFKSRGPLTCVRSPQGRPVYLQAGGSPAGRAFAAKHADAIIAWATGVEGMKEYRADIRKQAAAAGRDPDDVK' A
#
# COMPACT_ATOMS: atom_id res chain seq x y z
N VAL A 1 -11.65 -2.18 21.87
CA VAL A 1 -11.31 -3.61 21.66
C VAL A 1 -11.62 -3.92 20.21
N GLY A 2 -10.70 -4.51 19.44
CA GLY A 2 -10.93 -4.89 18.04
C GLY A 2 -10.97 -6.42 17.87
N LYS A 3 -11.38 -6.88 16.67
CA LYS A 3 -11.47 -8.32 16.34
C LYS A 3 -10.16 -9.08 16.53
N HIS A 4 -9.03 -8.46 16.15
CA HIS A 4 -7.72 -9.10 16.17
C HIS A 4 -6.81 -8.58 17.28
N PHE A 5 -6.93 -7.31 17.68
CA PHE A 5 -6.02 -6.69 18.64
C PHE A 5 -6.76 -5.79 19.64
N LYS A 6 -6.20 -5.71 20.85
CA LYS A 6 -6.55 -4.72 21.89
C LYS A 6 -5.25 -4.09 22.38
N SER A 7 -5.07 -2.79 22.14
CA SER A 7 -3.94 -2.03 22.66
C SER A 7 -4.45 -1.01 23.70
N ARG A 8 -3.71 -0.86 24.81
CA ARG A 8 -4.01 0.14 25.84
C ARG A 8 -3.55 1.54 25.43
N GLY A 9 -2.47 1.65 24.66
CA GLY A 9 -1.80 2.92 24.36
C GLY A 9 -1.30 3.66 25.61
N PRO A 10 -0.79 4.90 25.44
CA PRO A 10 -0.41 5.54 24.18
C PRO A 10 0.92 4.97 23.62
N LEU A 11 1.30 5.38 22.40
CA LEU A 11 2.65 5.14 21.88
C LEU A 11 3.65 5.96 22.72
N THR A 12 4.68 5.32 23.26
CA THR A 12 5.65 5.95 24.17
C THR A 12 6.77 6.71 23.45
N CYS A 13 6.89 6.55 22.13
CA CYS A 13 7.90 7.21 21.32
C CYS A 13 7.48 8.64 20.96
N VAL A 14 8.46 9.55 20.89
CA VAL A 14 8.26 10.90 20.35
C VAL A 14 7.85 10.84 18.87
N ARG A 15 7.10 11.85 18.43
CA ARG A 15 6.63 11.96 17.04
C ARG A 15 7.85 12.15 16.12
N SER A 16 7.97 11.30 15.08
CA SER A 16 8.99 11.50 14.05
C SER A 16 8.59 12.61 13.07
N PRO A 17 9.55 13.27 12.40
CA PRO A 17 9.26 14.29 11.38
C PRO A 17 8.39 13.76 10.23
N GLN A 18 8.52 12.47 9.88
CA GLN A 18 7.74 11.83 8.83
C GLN A 18 6.29 11.52 9.27
N GLY A 19 6.00 11.52 10.58
CA GLY A 19 4.70 11.14 11.14
C GLY A 19 4.38 9.64 11.09
N ARG A 20 4.80 8.94 10.03
CA ARG A 20 4.79 7.48 9.86
C ARG A 20 5.95 7.06 8.95
N PRO A 21 6.43 5.80 9.03
CA PRO A 21 7.40 5.30 8.05
C PRO A 21 6.76 5.14 6.66
N VAL A 22 7.60 5.03 5.64
CA VAL A 22 7.20 4.63 4.29
C VAL A 22 6.72 3.18 4.32
N TYR A 23 5.59 2.90 3.70
CA TYR A 23 5.01 1.57 3.57
C TYR A 23 5.38 0.95 2.23
N LEU A 24 6.26 -0.06 2.28
CA LEU A 24 6.55 -0.93 1.15
C LEU A 24 5.72 -2.22 1.24
N GLN A 25 5.24 -2.69 0.10
CA GLN A 25 4.45 -3.92 0.00
C GLN A 25 4.89 -4.74 -1.23
N ALA A 26 4.87 -6.08 -1.13
CA ALA A 26 5.36 -6.99 -2.17
C ALA A 26 4.37 -8.13 -2.54
N GLY A 27 3.09 -7.99 -2.19
CA GLY A 27 2.06 -9.00 -2.39
C GLY A 27 1.45 -8.91 -3.79
N GLY A 28 1.81 -9.83 -4.68
CA GLY A 28 1.32 -9.86 -6.07
C GLY A 28 -0.06 -10.48 -6.30
N SER A 29 -0.68 -11.11 -5.29
CA SER A 29 -2.02 -11.72 -5.40
C SER A 29 -3.12 -10.65 -5.51
N PRO A 30 -4.35 -10.98 -5.97
CA PRO A 30 -5.44 -10.01 -6.06
C PRO A 30 -5.71 -9.27 -4.73
N ALA A 31 -5.75 -10.01 -3.62
CA ALA A 31 -5.90 -9.42 -2.29
C ALA A 31 -4.68 -8.57 -1.88
N GLY A 32 -3.47 -9.02 -2.26
CA GLY A 32 -2.23 -8.29 -2.02
C GLY A 32 -2.19 -6.95 -2.75
N ARG A 33 -2.59 -6.92 -4.02
CA ARG A 33 -2.68 -5.69 -4.83
C ARG A 33 -3.73 -4.74 -4.30
N ALA A 34 -4.89 -5.23 -3.88
CA ALA A 34 -5.93 -4.42 -3.26
C ALA A 34 -5.45 -3.80 -1.93
N PHE A 35 -4.75 -4.58 -1.12
CA PHE A 35 -4.13 -4.07 0.11
C PHE A 35 -3.05 -3.02 -0.19
N ALA A 36 -2.19 -3.28 -1.18
CA ALA A 36 -1.14 -2.37 -1.59
C ALA A 36 -1.70 -1.04 -2.12
N ALA A 37 -2.68 -1.10 -3.02
CA ALA A 37 -3.33 0.08 -3.58
C ALA A 37 -3.95 0.97 -2.48
N LYS A 38 -4.50 0.37 -1.42
CA LYS A 38 -5.09 1.10 -0.29
C LYS A 38 -4.07 1.69 0.68
N HIS A 39 -2.89 1.07 0.84
CA HIS A 39 -2.00 1.37 1.97
C HIS A 39 -0.55 1.71 1.60
N ALA A 40 -0.02 1.17 0.50
CA ALA A 40 1.40 1.27 0.17
C ALA A 40 1.75 2.66 -0.38
N ASP A 41 2.96 3.10 -0.06
CA ASP A 41 3.63 4.24 -0.72
C ASP A 41 4.47 3.75 -1.90
N ALA A 42 4.99 2.53 -1.82
CA ALA A 42 5.75 1.89 -2.91
C ALA A 42 5.48 0.37 -2.97
N ILE A 43 5.52 -0.19 -4.17
CA ILE A 43 5.27 -1.62 -4.40
C ILE A 43 6.49 -2.28 -5.04
N ILE A 44 6.97 -3.35 -4.41
CA ILE A 44 7.92 -4.27 -5.03
C ILE A 44 7.12 -5.22 -5.93
N ALA A 45 7.02 -4.87 -7.20
CA ALA A 45 6.19 -5.56 -8.18
C ALA A 45 6.96 -6.61 -8.98
N TRP A 46 6.24 -7.62 -9.44
CA TRP A 46 6.72 -8.62 -10.41
C TRP A 46 5.69 -8.80 -11.52
N ALA A 47 6.09 -8.56 -12.76
CA ALA A 47 5.35 -8.94 -13.96
C ALA A 47 6.33 -9.23 -15.10
N THR A 48 5.90 -10.04 -16.06
CA THR A 48 6.75 -10.44 -17.19
C THR A 48 6.70 -9.40 -18.29
N GLY A 49 7.84 -8.81 -18.61
CA GLY A 49 7.99 -7.87 -19.71
C GLY A 49 7.36 -6.50 -19.48
N VAL A 50 7.57 -5.61 -20.44
CA VAL A 50 7.11 -4.21 -20.36
C VAL A 50 5.59 -4.11 -20.34
N GLU A 51 4.90 -4.87 -21.19
CA GLU A 51 3.43 -4.85 -21.26
C GLU A 51 2.81 -5.38 -19.96
N GLY A 52 3.34 -6.48 -19.40
CA GLY A 52 2.89 -6.99 -18.10
C GLY A 52 3.07 -5.99 -16.97
N MET A 53 4.18 -5.23 -16.97
CA MET A 53 4.39 -4.17 -15.98
C MET A 53 3.48 -2.96 -16.18
N LYS A 54 3.14 -2.59 -17.42
CA LYS A 54 2.16 -1.53 -17.71
C LYS A 54 0.76 -1.93 -17.23
N GLU A 55 0.35 -3.17 -17.49
CA GLU A 55 -0.92 -3.73 -16.99
C GLU A 55 -0.97 -3.75 -15.46
N TYR A 56 0.10 -4.21 -14.81
CA TYR A 56 0.23 -4.20 -13.36
C TYR A 56 0.09 -2.78 -12.80
N ARG A 57 0.80 -1.80 -13.39
CA ARG A 57 0.71 -0.39 -12.96
C ARG A 57 -0.70 0.15 -13.15
N ALA A 58 -1.34 -0.12 -14.28
CA ALA A 58 -2.71 0.33 -14.54
C ALA A 58 -3.72 -0.24 -13.54
N ASP A 59 -3.57 -1.53 -13.19
CA ASP A 59 -4.38 -2.22 -12.18
C ASP A 59 -4.25 -1.56 -10.79
N ILE A 60 -3.02 -1.35 -10.31
CA ILE A 60 -2.78 -0.67 -9.02
C ILE A 60 -3.38 0.73 -9.01
N ARG A 61 -3.16 1.51 -10.07
CA ARG A 61 -3.70 2.88 -10.18
C ARG A 61 -5.22 2.90 -10.12
N LYS A 62 -5.88 2.00 -10.84
CA LYS A 62 -7.34 1.85 -10.81
C LYS A 62 -7.83 1.53 -9.41
N GLN A 63 -7.17 0.60 -8.71
CA GLN A 63 -7.54 0.22 -7.35
C GLN A 63 -7.26 1.33 -6.33
N ALA A 64 -6.19 2.11 -6.50
CA ALA A 64 -5.86 3.25 -5.64
C ALA A 64 -6.91 4.35 -5.77
N ALA A 65 -7.30 4.70 -7.00
CA ALA A 65 -8.41 5.62 -7.26
C ALA A 65 -9.71 5.13 -6.63
N ALA A 66 -10.05 3.84 -6.79
CA ALA A 66 -11.24 3.25 -6.19
C ALA A 66 -11.21 3.24 -4.64
N ALA A 67 -10.01 3.24 -4.04
CA ALA A 67 -9.79 3.37 -2.60
C ALA A 67 -9.78 4.85 -2.12
N GLY A 68 -10.02 5.80 -3.01
CA GLY A 68 -10.05 7.24 -2.68
C GLY A 68 -8.67 7.89 -2.54
N ARG A 69 -7.63 7.28 -3.11
CA ARG A 69 -6.26 7.83 -3.13
C ARG A 69 -5.91 8.42 -4.48
N ASP A 70 -4.95 9.33 -4.50
CA ASP A 70 -4.30 9.72 -5.75
C ASP A 70 -3.51 8.52 -6.31
N PRO A 71 -3.77 8.06 -7.54
CA PRO A 71 -3.02 6.97 -8.17
C PRO A 71 -1.52 7.22 -8.33
N ASP A 72 -1.06 8.46 -8.23
CA ASP A 72 0.36 8.84 -8.31
C ASP A 72 1.08 8.88 -6.94
N ASP A 73 0.35 8.66 -5.84
CA ASP A 73 0.91 8.47 -4.49
C ASP A 73 1.56 7.09 -4.30
N VAL A 74 1.29 6.13 -5.19
CA VAL A 74 1.85 4.77 -5.15
C VAL A 74 2.97 4.65 -6.17
N LYS A 75 4.19 4.40 -5.69
CA LYS A 75 5.40 4.27 -6.50
C LYS A 75 5.68 2.82 -6.93
#